data_AF-A0A960HS08-F1
#
_entry.id   AF-A0A960HS08-F1
#
_cell.length_a   1.000
_cell.length_b   1.000
_cell.length_c   1.000
_cell.angle_alpha   90.00
_cell.angle_beta   90.00
_cell.angle_gamma   90.00
#
_symmetry.space_group_name_H-M   'P 1'
#
loop_
_entity.id
_entity.type
_entity.pdbx_description
1 polymer ?
#
loop_
_entity_poly.entity_id
_entity_poly.type
_entity_poly.pdbx_seq_one_letter_code
_entity_poly.pdbx_strand_id
1 'polypeptide(L)' 'IVFVQGTVWGVNSFDQWGVELGKELANRITPELTGDPDPSLHDTSTNNAIAWYRARR' A
#
# COMPACT_ATOMS: atom_id res chain seq x y z
N ILE A 1 8.80 0.49 28.83
CA ILE A 1 9.20 1.75 28.15
C ILE A 1 8.15 2.15 27.10
N VAL A 2 7.81 1.26 26.14
CA VAL A 2 6.79 1.54 25.09
C VAL A 2 5.42 1.97 25.64
N PHE A 3 4.84 1.22 26.59
CA PHE A 3 3.54 1.58 27.19
C PHE A 3 3.54 2.99 27.82
N VAL A 4 4.55 3.32 28.62
CA VAL A 4 4.67 4.64 29.28
C VAL A 4 4.80 5.76 28.27
N GLN A 5 5.58 5.56 27.21
CA GLN A 5 5.70 6.54 26.12
C GLN A 5 4.36 6.77 25.40
N GLY A 6 3.64 5.69 25.08
CA GLY A 6 2.29 5.78 24.50
C GLY A 6 1.32 6.54 25.38
N THR A 7 1.33 6.29 26.70
CA THR A 7 0.50 7.03 27.68
C THR A 7 0.86 8.51 27.72
N VAL A 8 2.15 8.86 27.77
CA VAL A 8 2.60 10.26 27.79
C VAL A 8 2.24 11.00 26.50
N TRP A 9 2.35 10.34 25.35
CA TRP A 9 2.03 10.94 24.05
C TRP A 9 0.55 10.86 23.67
N GLY A 10 -0.29 10.20 24.47
CA GLY A 10 -1.72 10.03 24.16
C GLY A 10 -1.98 9.20 22.90
N VAL A 11 -1.04 8.30 22.55
CA VAL A 11 -1.14 7.41 21.38
C VAL A 11 -1.46 6.00 21.86
N ASN A 12 -2.40 5.33 21.19
CA ASN A 12 -2.69 3.93 21.45
C ASN A 12 -1.58 3.02 20.88
N SER A 13 -0.75 2.46 21.75
CA SER A 13 0.36 1.58 21.35
C SER A 13 -0.06 0.17 20.93
N PHE A 14 -1.36 -0.14 20.96
CA PHE A 14 -1.90 -1.47 20.69
C PHE A 14 -2.82 -1.52 19.46
N ASP A 15 -2.97 -0.42 18.72
CA ASP A 15 -3.62 -0.45 17.41
C ASP A 15 -2.62 -0.49 16.25
N GLN A 16 -3.15 -0.76 15.06
CA GLN A 16 -2.36 -0.95 13.85
C GLN A 16 -3.09 -0.46 12.59
N TRP A 17 -3.89 0.60 12.67
CA TRP A 17 -4.66 1.10 11.53
C TRP A 17 -3.81 1.41 10.28
N GLY A 18 -2.55 1.80 10.49
CA GLY A 18 -1.61 2.15 9.42
C GLY A 18 -1.30 1.02 8.43
N VAL A 19 -1.66 -0.23 8.71
CA VAL A 19 -1.38 -1.36 7.79
C VAL A 19 -2.47 -1.54 6.72
N GLU A 20 -3.67 -1.01 6.92
CA GLU A 20 -4.85 -1.41 6.14
C GLU A 20 -4.83 -0.84 4.72
N LEU A 21 -4.48 0.44 4.54
CA LEU A 21 -4.44 1.05 3.21
C LEU A 21 -3.46 0.33 2.27
N GLY A 22 -2.30 -0.08 2.78
CA GLY A 22 -1.31 -0.83 1.99
C GLY A 22 -1.86 -2.19 1.53
N LYS A 23 -2.58 -2.90 2.40
CA LYS A 23 -3.24 -4.17 2.04
C LYS A 23 -4.32 -3.97 0.99
N GLU A 24 -5.15 -2.94 1.14
CA GLU A 24 -6.19 -2.62 0.16
C GLU A 24 -5.61 -2.29 -1.22
N LEU A 25 -4.57 -1.45 -1.26
CA LEU A 25 -3.88 -1.10 -2.50
C LEU A 25 -3.23 -2.33 -3.15
N ALA A 26 -2.56 -3.18 -2.37
CA ALA A 26 -1.96 -4.41 -2.88
C ALA A 26 -3.00 -5.36 -3.48
N ASN A 27 -4.17 -5.51 -2.85
CA ASN A 27 -5.26 -6.33 -3.37
C ASN A 27 -5.80 -5.80 -4.72
N ARG A 28 -5.84 -4.48 -4.91
CA ARG A 28 -6.25 -3.85 -6.17
C ARG A 28 -5.19 -4.02 -7.27
N ILE A 29 -3.91 -3.83 -6.95
CA ILE A 29 -2.81 -3.86 -7.92
C ILE A 29 -2.46 -5.29 -8.37
N THR A 30 -2.58 -6.29 -7.48
CA THR A 30 -2.21 -7.69 -7.77
C THR A 30 -2.78 -8.23 -9.09
N PRO A 31 -4.09 -8.11 -9.40
CA PRO A 31 -4.63 -8.57 -10.68
C PRO A 31 -4.02 -7.85 -11.90
N GLU A 32 -3.64 -6.58 -11.75
CA GLU A 32 -3.04 -5.76 -12.82
C GLU A 32 -1.62 -6.19 -13.20
N LEU A 33 -0.96 -7.01 -12.37
CA LEU A 33 0.37 -7.56 -12.67
C LEU A 33 0.33 -8.72 -13.69
N THR A 34 -0.84 -9.32 -13.91
CA THR A 34 -1.01 -10.50 -14.78
C THR A 34 -2.11 -10.33 -15.84
N GLY A 35 -3.13 -9.50 -15.60
CA GLY A 35 -4.25 -9.23 -16.52
C GLY A 35 -3.96 -8.12 -17.53
N ASP A 36 -4.98 -7.39 -18.00
CA ASP A 36 -4.80 -6.15 -18.75
C ASP A 36 -4.98 -4.94 -17.82
N PRO A 37 -3.94 -4.13 -17.57
CA PRO A 37 -4.01 -2.98 -16.68
C PRO A 37 -4.68 -1.80 -17.39
N ASP A 38 -5.52 -1.06 -16.68
CA ASP A 38 -6.08 0.21 -17.14
C ASP A 38 -5.20 1.37 -16.63
N PRO A 39 -4.50 2.10 -17.52
CA PRO A 39 -3.60 3.20 -17.14
C PRO A 39 -4.29 4.42 -16.51
N SER A 40 -5.61 4.42 -16.39
CA SER A 40 -6.37 5.49 -15.73
C SER A 40 -6.67 5.23 -14.25
N LEU A 41 -6.38 4.01 -13.74
CA LEU A 41 -6.78 3.59 -12.39
C LEU A 41 -5.93 4.19 -11.27
N HIS A 42 -4.64 4.43 -11.52
CA HIS A 42 -3.72 4.97 -10.51
C HIS A 42 -3.05 6.25 -10.98
N ASP A 43 -2.26 6.85 -10.10
CA ASP A 43 -1.37 7.95 -10.46
C ASP A 43 -0.30 7.48 -11.46
N THR A 44 0.33 8.45 -12.13
CA THR A 44 1.32 8.18 -13.19
C THR A 44 2.54 7.41 -12.70
N SER A 45 2.97 7.58 -11.44
CA SER A 45 4.11 6.83 -10.88
C SER A 45 3.78 5.35 -10.78
N THR A 46 2.62 5.03 -10.19
CA THR A 46 2.15 3.65 -9.99
C THR A 46 1.93 2.94 -11.33
N ASN A 47 1.27 3.59 -12.30
CA ASN A 47 1.06 3.00 -13.63
C ASN A 47 2.38 2.72 -14.36
N ASN A 48 3.33 3.65 -14.28
CA ASN A 48 4.66 3.49 -14.88
C ASN A 48 5.42 2.32 -14.24
N ALA A 49 5.32 2.14 -12.92
CA ALA A 49 5.95 1.02 -12.22
C ALA A 49 5.33 -0.34 -12.63
N ILE A 50 4.00 -0.43 -12.72
CA ILE A 50 3.30 -1.62 -13.20
C ILE A 50 3.72 -1.97 -14.63
N ALA A 51 3.72 -0.98 -15.53
CA ALA A 51 4.14 -1.16 -16.92
C ALA A 51 5.61 -1.61 -17.02
N TRP A 52 6.50 -0.97 -16.25
CA TRP A 52 7.93 -1.31 -16.21
C TRP A 52 8.16 -2.75 -15.74
N TYR A 53 7.47 -3.18 -14.68
CA TYR A 53 7.55 -4.53 -14.13
C TYR A 53 7.09 -5.56 -15.16
N ARG A 54 5.94 -5.34 -15.79
CA ARG A 54 5.38 -6.26 -16.79
C ARG A 54 6.29 -6.43 -18.01
N ALA A 55 6.96 -5.36 -18.45
CA ALA A 55 7.88 -5.41 -19.58
C ALA A 55 9.18 -6.19 -19.30
N ARG A 56 9.48 -6.50 -18.04
CA ARG A 56 10.74 -7.13 -17.59
C ARG A 56 10.54 -8.45 -16.85
N ARG A 57 9.32 -8.95 -16.85
CA ARG A 57 8.94 -10.23 -16.29
C ARG A 57 9.43 -11.38 -17.15
#